data_AF-A0A925V0F9-F1
#
_entry.id   AF-A0A925V0F9-F1
#
_cell.length_a   1.000
_cell.length_b   1.000
_cell.length_c   1.000
_cell.angle_alpha   90.00
_cell.angle_beta   90.00
_cell.angle_gamma   90.00
#
_symmetry.space_group_name_H-M   'P 1'
#
loop_
_entity.id
_entity.type
_entity.pdbx_description
1 polymer ?
#
loop_
_entity_poly.entity_id
_entity_poly.type
_entity_poly.pdbx_seq_one_letter_code
_entity_poly.pdbx_strand_id
1 'polypeptide(L)'
;WPGNVLWKDGEIAGVIDWEEAQIGEPLADLAICRLDLWWILGEKASNEFTRFYHERNPIDLSDMPYWDLCASLRPMKGIEYWASSYPPLGRADVTESTMVRDHAEFVERALRNSR
;
A
#
# COMPACT_ATOMS: atom_id res chain seq x y z
N TRP A 1 -4.30 4.31 1.19
CA TRP A 1 -4.96 3.43 2.19
C TRP A 1 -6.42 3.16 1.86
N PRO A 2 -6.86 1.88 1.77
CA PRO A 2 -8.25 1.52 1.51
C PRO A 2 -9.27 2.08 2.52
N GLY A 3 -8.83 2.39 3.75
CA GLY A 3 -9.69 2.98 4.78
C GLY A 3 -10.23 4.38 4.44
N ASN A 4 -9.61 5.08 3.48
CA ASN A 4 -10.04 6.41 3.02
C ASN A 4 -11.05 6.37 1.85
N VAL A 5 -11.54 5.17 1.48
CA VAL A 5 -12.55 4.99 0.44
C VAL A 5 -13.88 4.62 1.09
N LEU A 6 -14.88 5.47 0.91
CA LEU A 6 -16.24 5.23 1.38
C LEU A 6 -17.02 4.41 0.35
N TRP A 7 -17.73 3.40 0.83
CA TRP A 7 -18.53 2.50 0.00
C TRP A 7 -20.01 2.62 0.36
N LYS A 8 -20.88 2.59 -0.65
CA LYS A 8 -22.33 2.50 -0.49
C LYS A 8 -22.89 1.56 -1.54
N ASP A 9 -23.62 0.54 -1.11
CA ASP A 9 -24.29 -0.42 -2.00
C ASP A 9 -23.35 -1.10 -3.01
N GLY A 10 -22.08 -1.32 -2.62
CA GLY A 10 -21.06 -1.96 -3.47
C GLY A 10 -20.31 -1.01 -4.41
N GLU A 11 -20.63 0.29 -4.39
CA GLU A 11 -19.97 1.31 -5.21
C GLU A 11 -19.19 2.30 -4.35
N ILE A 12 -18.18 2.96 -4.96
CA ILE A 12 -17.43 4.03 -4.30
C ILE A 12 -18.34 5.25 -4.18
N ALA A 13 -18.60 5.66 -2.95
CA ALA A 13 -19.39 6.85 -2.61
C ALA A 13 -18.53 8.10 -2.41
N GLY A 14 -17.24 7.93 -2.11
CA GLY A 14 -16.31 9.04 -1.95
C GLY A 14 -14.91 8.61 -1.54
N VAL A 15 -13.96 9.54 -1.72
CA VAL A 15 -12.59 9.45 -1.19
C VAL A 15 -12.43 10.62 -0.22
N ILE A 16 -11.95 10.33 0.98
CA ILE A 16 -11.77 11.32 2.05
C ILE A 16 -10.29 11.50 2.38
N ASP A 17 -10.00 12.37 3.35
CA ASP A 17 -8.65 12.53 3.91
C ASP A 17 -7.62 13.06 2.88
N TRP A 18 -7.95 14.21 2.28
CA TRP A 18 -7.16 14.86 1.22
C TRP A 18 -6.08 15.82 1.75
N GLU A 19 -5.73 15.77 3.04
CA GLU A 19 -4.82 16.75 3.66
C GLU A 19 -3.38 16.65 3.14
N GLU A 20 -2.97 15.49 2.63
CA GLU A 20 -1.65 15.25 2.03
C GLU A 20 -1.67 15.24 0.48
N ALA A 21 -2.77 15.66 -0.15
CA ALA A 21 -2.90 15.62 -1.60
C ALA A 21 -1.94 16.59 -2.31
N GLN A 22 -1.28 16.11 -3.35
CA GLN A 22 -0.27 16.87 -4.10
C GLN A 22 -0.21 16.47 -5.58
N ILE A 23 0.41 17.33 -6.39
CA ILE A 23 0.80 16.98 -7.78
C ILE A 23 2.15 16.26 -7.70
N GLY A 24 2.23 15.04 -8.25
CA GLY A 24 3.46 14.24 -8.19
C GLY A 24 3.44 13.04 -9.13
N GLU A 25 4.45 12.19 -8.97
CA GLU A 25 4.63 10.96 -9.74
C GLU A 25 3.56 9.92 -9.36
N PRO A 26 2.76 9.40 -10.31
CA PRO A 26 1.73 8.40 -10.03
C PRO A 26 2.24 7.14 -9.34
N LEU A 27 3.52 6.77 -9.56
CA LEU A 27 4.15 5.65 -8.88
C LEU A 27 4.23 5.83 -7.36
N ALA A 28 4.25 7.06 -6.85
CA ALA A 28 4.24 7.32 -5.41
C ALA A 28 2.97 6.80 -4.75
N ASP A 29 1.81 7.16 -5.30
CA ASP A 29 0.50 6.70 -4.82
C ASP A 29 0.32 5.19 -5.03
N LEU A 30 0.78 4.68 -6.18
CA LEU A 30 0.72 3.25 -6.47
C LEU A 30 1.57 2.43 -5.48
N ALA A 31 2.78 2.86 -5.14
CA ALA A 31 3.64 2.21 -4.16
C ALA A 31 3.01 2.19 -2.76
N ILE A 32 2.39 3.29 -2.34
CA ILE A 32 1.67 3.36 -1.07
C ILE A 32 0.50 2.35 -1.06
N CYS A 33 -0.28 2.30 -2.13
CA CYS A 33 -1.38 1.34 -2.25
C CYS A 33 -0.87 -0.10 -2.26
N ARG A 34 0.26 -0.36 -2.92
CA ARG A 34 0.89 -1.68 -2.96
C ARG A 34 1.31 -2.15 -1.58
N LEU A 35 1.92 -1.29 -0.76
CA LEU A 35 2.31 -1.59 0.62
C LEU A 35 1.09 -1.81 1.52
N ASP A 36 0.07 -0.95 1.43
CA ASP A 36 -1.17 -1.09 2.19
C ASP A 36 -1.86 -2.43 1.88
N LEU A 37 -2.02 -2.77 0.59
CA LEU A 37 -2.63 -4.03 0.17
C LEU A 37 -1.78 -5.25 0.53
N TRP A 38 -0.46 -5.09 0.57
CA TRP A 38 0.44 -6.16 0.99
C TRP A 38 0.17 -6.57 2.44
N TRP A 39 0.08 -5.61 3.37
CA TRP A 39 -0.23 -5.92 4.77
C TRP A 39 -1.66 -6.40 4.97
N ILE A 40 -2.62 -5.85 4.22
CA ILE A 40 -4.04 -6.10 4.46
C ILE A 40 -4.50 -7.38 3.76
N LEU A 41 -4.00 -7.70 2.57
CA LEU A 41 -4.50 -8.78 1.70
C LEU A 41 -3.39 -9.64 1.09
N GLY A 42 -2.13 -9.35 1.38
CA GLY A 42 -0.97 -10.11 0.91
C GLY A 42 -0.47 -9.69 -0.48
N GLU A 43 0.66 -10.29 -0.86
CA GLU A 43 1.36 -10.05 -2.12
C GLU A 43 0.46 -10.17 -3.36
N LYS A 44 -0.40 -11.20 -3.39
CA LYS A 44 -1.25 -11.48 -4.56
C LYS A 44 -2.20 -10.31 -4.84
N ALA A 45 -2.84 -9.77 -3.81
CA ALA A 45 -3.75 -8.64 -3.95
C ALA A 45 -3.01 -7.36 -4.40
N SER A 46 -1.83 -7.12 -3.84
CA SER A 46 -0.96 -6.01 -4.25
C SER A 46 -0.60 -6.10 -5.75
N ASN A 47 -0.20 -7.29 -6.22
CA ASN A 47 0.12 -7.54 -7.63
C ASN A 47 -1.11 -7.40 -8.56
N GLU A 48 -2.26 -7.95 -8.17
CA GLU A 48 -3.49 -7.85 -8.96
C GLU A 48 -3.96 -6.40 -9.08
N PHE A 49 -3.88 -5.63 -8.00
CA PHE A 49 -4.18 -4.20 -8.02
C PHE A 49 -3.24 -3.45 -8.97
N THR A 50 -1.93 -3.68 -8.89
CA THR A 50 -0.96 -3.06 -9.82
C THR A 50 -1.27 -3.39 -11.28
N ARG A 51 -1.60 -4.64 -11.58
CA ARG A 51 -2.01 -5.04 -12.93
C ARG A 51 -3.25 -4.27 -13.40
N PHE A 52 -4.31 -4.24 -12.59
CA PHE A 52 -5.55 -3.55 -12.95
C PHE A 52 -5.39 -2.03 -13.08
N TYR A 53 -4.54 -1.44 -12.24
CA TYR A 53 -4.19 -0.02 -12.32
C TYR A 53 -3.47 0.28 -13.64
N HIS A 54 -2.42 -0.48 -13.97
CA HIS A 54 -1.66 -0.30 -15.21
C HIS A 54 -2.48 -0.54 -16.48
N GLU A 55 -3.39 -1.52 -16.47
CA GLU A 55 -4.32 -1.78 -17.59
C GLU A 55 -5.26 -0.59 -17.86
N ARG A 56 -5.61 0.19 -16.83
CA ARG A 56 -6.52 1.36 -16.94
C ARG A 56 -5.77 2.68 -17.11
N ASN A 57 -4.56 2.74 -16.58
CA ASN A 57 -3.69 3.92 -16.62
C ASN A 57 -2.29 3.46 -17.04
N PRO A 58 -2.00 3.41 -18.36
CA PRO A 58 -0.70 3.00 -18.86
C PRO A 58 0.35 4.01 -18.43
N ILE A 59 1.19 3.62 -17.47
CA ILE A 59 2.31 4.40 -16.93
C ILE A 59 3.58 3.56 -16.96
N ASP A 60 4.73 4.20 -17.04
CA ASP A 60 6.01 3.50 -16.95
C ASP A 60 6.23 2.97 -15.53
N LEU A 61 6.36 1.65 -15.39
CA LEU A 61 6.58 0.99 -14.11
C LEU A 61 8.07 0.71 -13.85
N SER A 62 8.98 1.18 -14.70
CA SER A 62 10.42 0.89 -14.59
C SER A 62 11.01 1.34 -13.26
N ASP A 63 10.55 2.47 -12.72
CA ASP A 63 10.98 3.00 -11.42
C ASP A 63 10.14 2.49 -10.24
N MET A 64 9.23 1.54 -10.45
CA MET A 64 8.38 1.02 -9.39
C MET A 64 9.18 0.49 -8.17
N PRO A 65 10.30 -0.23 -8.33
CA PRO A 65 11.12 -0.66 -7.19
C PRO A 65 11.63 0.50 -6.34
N TYR A 66 11.99 1.63 -6.95
CA TYR A 66 12.42 2.83 -6.24
C TYR A 66 11.27 3.40 -5.38
N TRP A 67 10.08 3.51 -5.95
CA TRP A 67 8.92 4.03 -5.24
C TRP A 67 8.40 3.08 -4.15
N ASP A 68 8.48 1.77 -4.35
CA ASP A 68 8.21 0.77 -3.31
C ASP A 68 9.16 0.99 -2.11
N LEU A 69 10.45 1.23 -2.36
CA LEU A 69 11.40 1.57 -1.28
C LEU A 69 11.03 2.88 -0.60
N CYS A 70 10.64 3.94 -1.34
CA CYS A 70 10.17 5.19 -0.75
C CYS A 70 8.94 4.99 0.15
N ALA A 71 7.94 4.22 -0.30
CA ALA A 71 6.75 3.91 0.50
C ALA A 71 7.12 3.13 1.78
N SER A 72 8.10 2.23 1.69
CA SER A 72 8.56 1.42 2.83
C SER A 72 9.21 2.23 3.96
N LEU A 73 9.66 3.47 3.70
CA LEU A 73 10.23 4.34 4.72
C LEU A 73 9.15 4.98 5.63
N ARG A 74 7.91 5.12 5.14
CA ARG A 74 6.80 5.74 5.89
C ARG A 74 6.53 5.09 7.24
N PRO A 75 6.43 3.76 7.36
CA PRO A 75 6.16 3.11 8.64
C PRO A 75 7.34 3.07 9.61
N MET A 76 8.56 3.46 9.20
CA MET A 76 9.77 3.34 10.05
C MET A 76 9.69 4.12 11.37
N LYS A 77 8.80 5.12 11.45
CA LYS A 77 8.58 5.90 12.67
C LYS A 77 7.74 5.18 13.73
N GLY A 78 7.13 4.04 13.40
CA GLY A 78 6.40 3.19 14.35
C GLY A 78 5.41 2.24 13.68
N ILE A 79 5.87 1.05 13.26
CA ILE A 79 5.01 -0.01 12.71
C ILE A 79 3.97 -0.46 13.76
N GLU A 80 4.36 -0.50 15.02
CA GLU A 80 3.51 -0.87 16.15
C GLU A 80 2.28 0.04 16.28
N TYR A 81 2.46 1.34 16.04
CA TYR A 81 1.35 2.30 16.06
C TYR A 81 0.35 2.01 14.94
N TRP A 82 0.85 1.71 13.74
CA TRP A 82 0.01 1.39 12.59
C TRP A 82 -0.73 0.07 12.80
N ALA A 83 -0.02 -0.95 13.29
CA ALA A 83 -0.59 -2.25 13.61
C ALA A 83 -1.73 -2.15 14.64
N SER A 84 -1.59 -1.27 15.64
CA SER A 84 -2.61 -1.08 16.67
C SER A 84 -3.97 -0.58 16.15
N SER A 85 -3.99 0.00 14.95
CA SER A 85 -5.22 0.53 14.32
C SER A 85 -6.09 -0.54 13.69
N TYR A 86 -5.56 -1.75 13.40
CA TYR A 86 -6.27 -2.78 12.67
C TYR A 86 -7.25 -3.65 13.49
N PRO A 87 -6.94 -4.07 14.73
CA PRO A 87 -7.88 -4.87 15.52
C PRO A 87 -9.25 -4.21 15.73
N PRO A 88 -9.36 -2.90 16.04
CA PRO A 88 -10.67 -2.22 16.12
C PRO A 88 -11.46 -2.21 14.81
N LEU A 89 -10.79 -2.38 13.66
CA LEU A 89 -11.40 -2.47 12.33
C LEU A 89 -11.79 -3.91 11.94
N GLY A 90 -11.75 -4.85 12.88
CA GLY A 90 -12.06 -6.27 12.63
C GLY A 90 -10.92 -7.04 11.97
N ARG A 91 -9.70 -6.48 11.95
CA ARG A 91 -8.49 -7.07 11.35
C ARG A 91 -7.47 -7.46 12.42
N ALA A 92 -7.90 -8.28 13.37
CA ALA A 92 -7.03 -8.78 14.45
C ALA A 92 -5.89 -9.69 13.94
N ASP A 93 -5.97 -10.13 12.69
CA ASP A 93 -4.93 -10.88 11.98
C ASP A 93 -3.76 -9.99 11.53
N VAL A 94 -3.95 -8.67 11.42
CA VAL A 94 -2.87 -7.72 11.11
C VAL A 94 -2.25 -7.28 12.44
N THR A 95 -1.14 -7.91 12.80
CA THR A 95 -0.38 -7.62 14.02
C THR A 95 0.91 -6.88 13.70
N GLU A 96 1.58 -6.36 14.73
CA GLU A 96 2.94 -5.82 14.57
C GLU A 96 3.88 -6.87 13.97
N SER A 97 3.83 -8.11 14.46
CA SER A 97 4.69 -9.19 13.97
C SER A 97 4.43 -9.56 12.50
N THR A 98 3.18 -9.59 12.05
CA THR A 98 2.90 -9.81 10.62
C THR A 98 3.33 -8.62 9.80
N MET A 99 3.06 -7.39 10.24
CA MET A 99 3.45 -6.19 9.50
C MET A 99 4.97 -6.05 9.37
N VAL A 100 5.75 -6.37 10.42
CA VAL A 100 7.22 -6.37 10.36
C VAL A 100 7.74 -7.42 9.38
N ARG A 101 7.24 -8.65 9.44
CA ARG A 101 7.60 -9.71 8.48
C ARG A 101 7.31 -9.27 7.05
N ASP A 102 6.09 -8.84 6.81
CA ASP A 102 5.58 -8.49 5.49
C ASP A 102 6.28 -7.25 4.91
N HIS A 103 6.65 -6.29 5.78
CA HIS A 103 7.46 -5.12 5.41
C HIS A 103 8.86 -5.54 4.95
N ALA A 104 9.52 -6.44 5.67
CA ALA A 104 10.83 -6.96 5.28
C ALA A 104 10.76 -7.68 3.92
N GLU A 105 9.74 -8.52 3.71
CA GLU A 105 9.51 -9.21 2.43
C GLU A 105 9.27 -8.21 1.28
N PHE A 106 8.49 -7.15 1.53
CA PHE A 106 8.23 -6.09 0.56
C PHE A 106 9.51 -5.35 0.17
N VAL A 107 10.34 -4.98 1.14
CA VAL A 107 11.64 -4.31 0.92
C VAL A 107 12.60 -5.24 0.16
N GLU A 108 12.72 -6.51 0.55
CA GLU A 108 13.57 -7.47 -0.15
C GLU A 108 13.13 -7.67 -1.61
N ARG A 109 11.82 -7.69 -1.87
CA ARG A 109 11.28 -7.77 -3.22
C ARG A 109 11.62 -6.53 -4.04
N ALA A 110 11.47 -5.33 -3.48
CA ALA A 110 11.83 -4.09 -4.16
C ALA A 110 13.33 -4.09 -4.51
N LEU A 111 14.21 -4.40 -3.56
CA LEU A 111 15.66 -4.48 -3.78
C LEU A 111 16.06 -5.51 -4.86
N ARG A 112 15.35 -6.64 -4.94
CA ARG A 112 15.58 -7.66 -5.96
C ARG A 112 15.22 -7.18 -7.36
N ASN A 113 14.15 -6.39 -7.47
CA ASN A 113 13.65 -5.84 -8.73
C ASN A 113 14.40 -4.57 -9.18
N SER A 114 15.25 -4.00 -8.32
CA SER A 114 16.13 -2.87 -8.65
C SER A 114 17.46 -3.27 -9.30
N ARG A 115 17.72 -4.57 -9.49
CA ARG A 115 18.96 -5.11 -10.08
C ARG A 115 18.72 -5.56 -11.51
#